data_AF-A0A2T2STA9-F1
#
_entry.id   AF-A0A2T2STA9-F1
#
_cell.length_a   1.000
_cell.length_b   1.000
_cell.length_c   1.000
_cell.angle_alpha   90.00
_cell.angle_beta   90.00
_cell.angle_gamma   90.00
#
_symmetry.space_group_name_H-M   'P 1'
#
loop_
_entity.id
_entity.type
_entity.pdbx_description
1 polymer ?
#
loop_
_entity_poly.entity_id
_entity_poly.type
_entity_poly.pdbx_seq_one_letter_code
_entity_poly.pdbx_strand_id
1 'polypeptide(L)'
;MLSDETVTVIGAGNIGRALIGGMINSGLIEPEHVIATRRTTSALDEMAEEFPGLQTTTDNVEAAQDASLILLTIKPQSRAEVITNIRDHVERDVLIISVLAGITSERLQLGFGQD
;
A
#
# COMPACT_ATOMS: atom_id res chain seq x y z
N MET A 1 -4.60 -7.00 16.67
CA MET A 1 -5.62 -6.33 15.85
C MET A 1 -5.02 -4.99 15.47
N LEU A 2 -5.02 -4.62 14.18
CA LEU A 2 -4.43 -3.36 13.67
C LEU A 2 -5.45 -2.21 13.76
N SER A 3 -6.19 -2.14 14.87
CA SER A 3 -7.40 -1.32 14.99
C SER A 3 -7.15 0.19 14.97
N ASP A 4 -5.92 0.63 15.22
CA ASP A 4 -5.51 2.04 15.25
C ASP A 4 -4.56 2.40 14.08
N GLU A 5 -4.36 1.48 13.13
CA GLU A 5 -3.38 1.64 12.04
C GLU A 5 -4.08 1.80 10.69
N THR A 6 -3.70 2.81 9.91
CA THR A 6 -4.09 2.89 8.50
C THR A 6 -3.09 2.11 7.64
N VAL A 7 -3.57 1.05 6.98
CA VAL A 7 -2.75 0.21 6.09
C VAL A 7 -2.96 0.64 4.64
N THR A 8 -1.94 1.27 4.06
CA THR A 8 -1.93 1.67 2.65
C THR A 8 -1.22 0.63 1.79
N VAL A 9 -1.94 0.06 0.84
CA VAL A 9 -1.42 -0.93 -0.12
C VAL A 9 -1.17 -0.24 -1.45
N ILE A 10 0.10 0.11 -1.69
CA ILE A 10 0.53 0.74 -2.94
C ILE A 10 0.69 -0.35 -4.01
N GLY A 11 -0.22 -0.35 -4.99
CA GLY A 11 -0.24 -1.31 -6.09
C GLY A 11 -1.05 -2.59 -5.82
N ALA A 12 -2.36 -2.46 -5.64
CA ALA A 12 -3.33 -3.53 -5.43
C ALA A 12 -3.60 -4.40 -6.68
N GLY A 13 -2.54 -4.97 -7.27
CA GLY A 13 -2.64 -6.08 -8.21
C GLY A 13 -2.96 -7.40 -7.49
N ASN A 14 -2.65 -8.54 -8.10
CA ASN A 14 -2.98 -9.86 -7.53
C ASN A 14 -2.45 -10.05 -6.10
N ILE A 15 -1.18 -9.68 -5.84
CA ILE A 15 -0.58 -9.84 -4.51
C ILE A 15 -1.20 -8.86 -3.51
N GLY A 16 -1.32 -7.58 -3.88
CA GLY A 16 -1.92 -6.58 -2.99
C GLY A 16 -3.36 -6.92 -2.62
N ARG A 17 -4.20 -7.29 -3.59
CA ARG A 17 -5.58 -7.75 -3.36
C ARG A 17 -5.63 -9.01 -2.47
N ALA A 18 -4.76 -9.98 -2.69
CA ALA A 18 -4.71 -11.20 -1.86
C ALA A 18 -4.33 -10.88 -0.41
N LEU A 19 -3.39 -9.96 -0.18
CA LEU A 19 -3.00 -9.52 1.15
C LEU A 19 -4.12 -8.73 1.83
N ILE A 20 -4.76 -7.80 1.11
CA ILE A 20 -5.94 -7.05 1.61
C ILE A 20 -7.04 -8.03 2.04
N GLY A 21 -7.45 -8.92 1.15
CA GLY A 21 -8.48 -9.91 1.46
C GLY A 21 -8.08 -10.84 2.60
N GLY A 22 -6.81 -11.26 2.67
CA GLY A 22 -6.30 -12.06 3.79
C GLY A 22 -6.39 -11.35 5.14
N MET A 23 -6.02 -10.06 5.19
CA MET A 23 -6.06 -9.27 6.42
C MET A 23 -7.51 -9.00 6.87
N ILE A 24 -8.39 -8.61 5.93
CA ILE A 24 -9.81 -8.36 6.23
C ILE A 24 -10.52 -9.65 6.64
N ASN A 25 -10.41 -10.72 5.86
CA ASN A 25 -11.13 -11.97 6.11
C ASN A 25 -10.66 -12.71 7.38
N SER A 26 -9.44 -12.44 7.84
CA SER A 26 -8.93 -12.98 9.11
C SER A 26 -9.31 -12.13 10.34
N GLY A 27 -9.97 -10.98 10.14
CA GLY A 27 -10.30 -10.03 11.20
C GLY A 27 -9.08 -9.30 11.77
N LEU A 28 -7.97 -9.24 11.02
CA LEU A 28 -6.77 -8.54 11.45
C LEU A 28 -6.98 -7.02 11.46
N ILE A 29 -7.73 -6.52 10.48
CA ILE A 29 -8.04 -5.11 10.24
C ILE A 29 -9.44 -4.97 9.62
N GLU A 30 -10.14 -3.89 9.96
CA GLU A 30 -11.42 -3.55 9.32
C GLU A 30 -11.17 -2.92 7.94
N PRO A 31 -12.07 -3.12 6.95
CA PRO A 31 -11.89 -2.58 5.59
C PRO A 31 -11.66 -1.07 5.54
N GLU A 32 -12.33 -0.32 6.42
CA GLU A 32 -12.26 1.15 6.51
C GLU A 32 -10.89 1.71 6.90
N HIS A 33 -10.03 0.87 7.48
CA HIS A 33 -8.64 1.21 7.81
C HIS A 33 -7.64 0.79 6.73
N VAL A 34 -8.12 0.37 5.56
CA VAL A 34 -7.27 -0.05 4.44
C VAL A 34 -7.49 0.90 3.25
N ILE A 35 -6.38 1.39 2.69
CA ILE A 35 -6.39 2.21 1.46
C ILE A 35 -5.66 1.44 0.37
N ALA A 36 -6.33 1.10 -0.72
CA ALA A 36 -5.75 0.36 -1.84
C ALA A 36 -5.55 1.25 -3.07
N THR A 37 -4.34 1.25 -3.63
CA THR A 37 -4.06 2.04 -4.85
C THR A 37 -3.88 1.18 -6.08
N ARG A 38 -4.41 1.65 -7.21
CA ARG A 38 -4.19 1.03 -8.52
C ARG A 38 -4.43 2.05 -9.63
N ARG A 39 -3.71 1.89 -10.75
CA ARG A 39 -3.90 2.73 -11.95
C ARG A 39 -5.23 2.49 -12.68
N THR A 40 -5.85 1.33 -12.49
CA THR A 40 -7.04 0.92 -13.22
C THR A 40 -8.25 1.10 -12.32
N THR A 41 -9.09 2.10 -12.62
CA THR A 41 -10.28 2.44 -11.82
C THR A 41 -11.26 1.28 -11.71
N SER A 42 -11.57 0.59 -12.82
CA SER A 42 -12.52 -0.53 -12.79
C SER A 42 -12.12 -1.64 -11.82
N ALA A 43 -10.81 -1.85 -11.63
CA ALA A 43 -10.31 -2.84 -10.69
C ALA A 43 -10.31 -2.37 -9.23
N LEU A 44 -10.32 -1.04 -9.00
CA LEU A 44 -10.58 -0.48 -7.68
C LEU A 44 -12.06 -0.60 -7.33
N ASP A 45 -12.94 -0.32 -8.30
CA ASP A 45 -14.39 -0.48 -8.14
C ASP A 45 -14.74 -1.93 -7.76
N GLU A 46 -14.21 -2.92 -8.49
CA GLU A 46 -14.35 -4.35 -8.17
C GLU A 46 -13.88 -4.69 -6.74
N MET A 47 -12.82 -4.04 -6.26
CA MET A 47 -12.29 -4.29 -4.91
C MET A 47 -13.14 -3.63 -3.83
N ALA A 48 -13.66 -2.42 -4.07
CA ALA A 48 -14.55 -1.72 -3.15
C ALA A 48 -15.91 -2.43 -3.03
N GLU A 49 -16.38 -3.06 -4.11
CA GLU A 49 -17.55 -3.94 -4.09
C GLU A 49 -17.29 -5.24 -3.30
N GLU A 50 -16.11 -5.85 -3.48
CA GLU A 50 -15.72 -7.08 -2.79
C GLU A 50 -15.52 -6.88 -1.28
N PHE A 51 -14.97 -5.73 -0.89
CA PHE A 51 -14.66 -5.39 0.50
C PHE A 51 -15.34 -4.07 0.89
N PRO A 52 -16.63 -4.11 1.29
CA PRO A 52 -17.36 -2.90 1.66
C PRO A 52 -16.65 -2.13 2.79
N GLY A 53 -16.42 -0.84 2.55
CA GLY A 53 -15.68 0.05 3.44
C GLY A 53 -14.21 0.25 3.06
N LEU A 54 -13.64 -0.60 2.19
CA LEU A 54 -12.29 -0.42 1.66
C LEU A 54 -12.18 0.91 0.91
N GLN A 55 -11.19 1.73 1.30
CA GLN A 55 -10.88 2.95 0.58
C GLN A 55 -10.01 2.62 -0.64
N THR A 56 -10.29 3.27 -1.76
CA THR A 56 -9.53 3.07 -3.00
C THR A 56 -9.23 4.41 -3.67
N THR A 57 -8.03 4.52 -4.24
CA THR A 57 -7.65 5.72 -5.01
C THR A 57 -6.66 5.35 -6.12
N THR A 58 -6.59 6.20 -7.14
CA THR A 58 -5.56 6.10 -8.18
C THR A 58 -4.30 6.89 -7.82
N ASP A 59 -4.36 7.70 -6.76
CA ASP A 59 -3.28 8.57 -6.32
C ASP A 59 -2.50 7.93 -5.16
N ASN A 60 -1.22 7.63 -5.41
CA ASN A 60 -0.36 7.06 -4.39
C ASN A 60 0.04 8.07 -3.30
N VAL A 61 0.07 9.36 -3.63
CA VAL A 61 0.43 10.43 -2.68
C VAL A 61 -0.68 10.62 -1.67
N GLU A 62 -1.92 10.73 -2.14
CA GLU A 62 -3.11 10.79 -1.28
C GLU A 62 -3.13 9.62 -0.30
N ALA A 63 -2.97 8.40 -0.79
CA ALA A 63 -2.98 7.21 0.06
C ALA A 63 -1.80 7.14 1.05
N ALA A 64 -0.64 7.70 0.70
CA ALA A 64 0.56 7.65 1.54
C ALA A 64 0.50 8.64 2.72
N GLN A 65 -0.23 9.74 2.58
CA GLN A 65 -0.32 10.80 3.60
C GLN A 65 -1.03 10.32 4.88
N ASP A 66 -2.02 9.45 4.74
CA ASP A 66 -2.81 8.94 5.87
C ASP A 66 -2.29 7.62 6.44
N ALA A 67 -1.18 7.09 5.89
CA ALA A 67 -0.69 5.76 6.20
C ALA A 67 0.14 5.71 7.48
N SER A 68 -0.18 4.79 8.38
CA SER A 68 0.74 4.35 9.45
C SER A 68 1.66 3.22 8.97
N LEU A 69 1.16 2.44 8.00
CA LEU A 69 1.87 1.33 7.38
C LEU A 69 1.69 1.36 5.87
N ILE A 70 2.79 1.25 5.13
CA ILE A 70 2.77 1.15 3.66
C ILE A 70 3.24 -0.23 3.23
N LEU A 71 2.37 -0.94 2.52
CA LEU A 71 2.67 -2.21 1.87
C LEU A 71 2.92 -1.99 0.37
N LEU A 72 4.19 -2.07 -0.04
CA LEU A 72 4.59 -1.94 -1.44
C LEU A 72 4.40 -3.27 -2.18
N THR A 73 3.37 -3.33 -3.04
CA THR A 73 2.97 -4.52 -3.83
C THR A 73 3.03 -4.30 -5.34
N ILE A 74 3.73 -3.25 -5.76
CA ILE A 74 4.00 -2.90 -7.16
C ILE A 74 4.99 -3.85 -7.83
N LYS A 75 5.06 -3.77 -9.16
CA LYS A 75 6.10 -4.47 -9.93
C LYS A 75 7.48 -3.83 -9.66
N PRO A 76 8.56 -4.62 -9.53
CA PRO A 76 9.92 -4.12 -9.27
C PRO A 76 10.38 -2.99 -10.19
N GLN A 77 10.01 -3.03 -11.47
CA GLN A 77 10.36 -2.00 -12.45
C GLN A 77 9.72 -0.62 -12.17
N SER A 78 8.58 -0.57 -11.49
CA SER A 78 7.88 0.68 -11.15
C SER A 78 8.37 1.29 -9.83
N ARG A 79 9.26 0.59 -9.11
CA ARG A 79 9.73 0.98 -7.77
C ARG A 79 10.30 2.39 -7.71
N ALA A 80 11.21 2.73 -8.64
CA ALA A 80 11.89 4.02 -8.60
C ALA A 80 10.92 5.19 -8.76
N GLU A 81 10.00 5.08 -9.72
CA GLU A 81 8.95 6.07 -9.98
C GLU A 81 8.03 6.24 -8.76
N VAL A 82 7.51 5.13 -8.23
CA VAL A 82 6.55 5.16 -7.12
C VAL A 82 7.19 5.69 -5.84
N ILE A 83 8.40 5.22 -5.48
CA ILE A 83 9.08 5.72 -4.27
C ILE A 83 9.39 7.21 -4.41
N THR A 84 9.86 7.65 -5.58
CA THR A 84 10.12 9.09 -5.80
C THR A 84 8.85 9.93 -5.66
N ASN A 85 7.71 9.39 -6.09
CA ASN A 85 6.43 10.07 -6.02
C ASN A 85 5.90 10.21 -4.57
N ILE A 86 6.08 9.19 -3.73
CA ILE A 86 5.49 9.20 -2.37
C ILE A 86 6.46 9.61 -1.27
N ARG A 87 7.78 9.47 -1.45
CA ARG A 87 8.77 9.59 -0.36
C ARG A 87 8.61 10.86 0.47
N ASP A 88 8.38 12.00 -0.18
CA ASP A 88 8.33 13.30 0.50
C ASP A 88 6.98 13.54 1.21
N HIS A 89 6.06 12.57 1.13
CA HIS A 89 4.74 12.54 1.76
C HIS A 89 4.59 11.40 2.77
N VAL A 90 5.67 10.65 3.04
CA VAL A 90 5.69 9.58 4.03
C VAL A 90 6.39 10.09 5.29
N GLU A 91 5.66 10.09 6.40
CA GLU A 91 6.21 10.46 7.70
C GLU A 91 7.28 9.46 8.18
N ARG A 92 8.15 9.90 9.09
CA ARG A 92 9.34 9.11 9.50
C ARG A 92 9.01 7.84 10.29
N ASP A 93 7.86 7.81 10.94
CA ASP A 93 7.37 6.71 11.78
C ASP A 93 6.54 5.67 11.00
N VAL A 94 6.28 5.91 9.71
CA VAL A 94 5.55 4.97 8.85
C VAL A 94 6.35 3.70 8.61
N LEU A 95 5.75 2.54 8.92
CA LEU A 95 6.36 1.25 8.63
C LEU A 95 6.21 0.88 7.15
N ILE A 96 7.33 0.72 6.45
CA ILE A 96 7.33 0.25 5.06
C ILE A 96 7.62 -1.25 4.98
N ILE A 97 6.68 -1.99 4.41
CA ILE A 97 6.77 -3.42 4.13
C ILE A 97 6.80 -3.61 2.61
N SER A 98 7.74 -4.42 2.11
CA SER A 98 7.90 -4.69 0.68
C SER A 98 7.81 -6.17 0.38
N VAL A 99 7.06 -6.50 -0.67
CA VAL A 99 7.03 -7.85 -1.28
C VAL A 99 7.63 -7.86 -2.68
N LEU A 100 8.40 -6.83 -3.05
CA LEU A 100 9.02 -6.72 -4.37
C LEU A 100 10.14 -7.76 -4.52
N ALA A 101 9.97 -8.66 -5.47
CA ALA A 101 10.96 -9.71 -5.75
C ALA A 101 12.31 -9.11 -6.16
N GLY A 102 13.40 -9.61 -5.54
CA GLY A 102 14.77 -9.26 -5.89
C GLY A 102 15.23 -7.87 -5.43
N ILE A 103 14.46 -7.19 -4.58
CA ILE A 103 14.82 -5.88 -4.02
C ILE A 103 15.23 -6.05 -2.56
N THR A 104 16.45 -5.62 -2.22
CA THR A 104 16.95 -5.63 -0.84
C THR A 104 16.35 -4.47 -0.04
N SER A 105 16.28 -4.64 1.28
CA SER A 105 15.85 -3.56 2.20
C SER A 105 16.74 -2.32 2.09
N GLU A 106 18.06 -2.51 1.95
CA GLU A 106 19.02 -1.42 1.72
C GLU A 106 18.64 -0.58 0.47
N ARG A 107 18.22 -1.24 -0.61
CA ARG A 107 17.81 -0.56 -1.85
C ARG A 107 16.50 0.23 -1.69
N LEU A 108 15.65 -0.18 -0.75
CA LEU A 108 14.43 0.55 -0.39
C LEU A 108 14.77 1.74 0.50
N GLN A 109 15.56 1.54 1.55
CA GLN A 109 16.02 2.59 2.46
C GLN A 109 16.66 3.75 1.69
N LEU A 110 17.60 3.45 0.80
CA LEU A 110 18.23 4.44 -0.07
C LEU A 110 17.21 5.19 -0.94
N GLY A 111 16.16 4.51 -1.41
CA GLY A 111 15.07 5.13 -2.18
C GLY A 111 14.27 6.14 -1.36
N PHE A 112 14.01 5.82 -0.09
CA PHE A 112 13.32 6.67 0.87
C PHE A 112 14.25 7.69 1.57
N GLY A 113 15.52 7.77 1.18
CA GLY A 113 16.49 8.72 1.76
C GLY A 113 16.88 8.41 3.21
N GLN A 114 16.78 7.14 3.61
CA GLN A 114 17.20 6.63 4.92
C GLN A 114 18.56 5.92 4.73
N ASP A 115 19.53 6.27 5.57
CA ASP A 115 20.85 5.62 5.68
C ASP A 115 20.90 4.68 6.89
#